data_AF-A0A6N9R7L2-F1
#
_entry.id   AF-A0A6N9R7L2-F1
#
_cell.length_a   1.000
_cell.length_b   1.000
_cell.length_c   1.000
_cell.angle_alpha   90.00
_cell.angle_beta   90.00
_cell.angle_gamma   90.00
#
_symmetry.space_group_name_H-M   'P 1'
#
loop_
_entity.id
_entity.type
_entity.pdbx_description
1 polymer ?
#
loop_
_entity_poly.entity_id
_entity_poly.type
_entity_poly.pdbx_seq_one_letter_code
_entity_poly.pdbx_strand_id
1 'polypeptide(L)'
;MTPQQFTNLMSSISDRIHGKALDNGLEVELNEIFPSDSEAFRNVFAACRSAIEAGWMCNREAGGIKYGRVVKPSAQLHGFSVDVVDMDNLKGPHHRHPSGEIDMIMPLTPNAKFDGHGAGWVVYGPDSAHSPTVTDGRALILYLLPEGAIEFAK
;
A
#
# COMPACT_ATOMS: atom_id res chain seq x y z
N MET A 1 8.66 -15.74 5.06
CA MET A 1 7.60 -15.28 4.12
C MET A 1 8.12 -15.44 2.71
N THR A 2 7.42 -16.21 1.85
CA THR A 2 7.72 -16.29 0.42
C THR A 2 6.78 -15.38 -0.38
N PRO A 3 7.10 -15.02 -1.64
CA PRO A 3 6.19 -14.25 -2.48
C PRO A 3 4.80 -14.88 -2.60
N GLN A 4 4.69 -16.21 -2.78
CA GLN A 4 3.40 -16.88 -2.88
C GLN A 4 2.59 -16.82 -1.58
N GLN A 5 3.24 -16.96 -0.41
CA GLN A 5 2.58 -16.82 0.88
C GLN A 5 2.05 -15.40 1.07
N PHE A 6 2.81 -14.39 0.65
CA PHE A 6 2.38 -13.00 0.68
C PHE A 6 1.20 -12.76 -0.27
N THR A 7 1.24 -13.29 -1.50
CA THR A 7 0.13 -13.22 -2.45
C THR A 7 -1.16 -13.83 -1.88
N ASN A 8 -1.08 -14.99 -1.19
CA ASN A 8 -2.24 -15.62 -0.55
C ASN A 8 -2.78 -14.78 0.64
N LEU A 9 -1.89 -14.11 1.38
CA LEU A 9 -2.31 -13.20 2.44
C LEU A 9 -3.07 -12.00 1.85
N MET A 10 -2.53 -11.41 0.79
CA MET A 10 -3.16 -10.27 0.10
C MET A 10 -4.46 -10.65 -0.61
N SER A 11 -4.59 -11.89 -1.12
CA SER A 11 -5.83 -12.31 -1.80
C SER A 11 -7.04 -12.22 -0.87
N SER A 12 -6.86 -12.54 0.42
CA SER A 12 -7.91 -12.45 1.45
C SER A 12 -8.43 -11.01 1.65
N ILE A 13 -7.59 -10.00 1.41
CA ILE A 13 -7.97 -8.58 1.44
C ILE A 13 -8.62 -8.22 0.11
N SER A 14 -8.03 -8.65 -1.02
CA SER A 14 -8.60 -8.37 -2.34
C SER A 14 -10.01 -8.95 -2.53
N ASP A 15 -10.32 -10.07 -1.86
CA ASP A 15 -11.65 -10.68 -1.84
C ASP A 15 -12.71 -9.75 -1.20
N ARG A 16 -12.30 -8.78 -0.37
CA ARG A 16 -13.22 -7.83 0.29
C ARG A 16 -13.40 -6.53 -0.48
N ILE A 17 -12.41 -6.17 -1.31
CA ILE A 17 -12.41 -4.91 -2.06
C ILE A 17 -12.85 -5.09 -3.51
N HIS A 18 -12.76 -6.30 -4.09
CA HIS A 18 -13.06 -6.50 -5.51
C HIS A 18 -14.51 -6.08 -5.84
N GLY A 19 -14.68 -5.39 -6.96
CA GLY A 19 -15.99 -4.91 -7.43
C GLY A 19 -16.57 -3.73 -6.63
N LYS A 20 -15.87 -3.21 -5.62
CA LYS A 20 -16.29 -2.01 -4.88
C LYS A 20 -15.75 -0.73 -5.53
N ALA A 21 -16.47 0.36 -5.33
CA ALA A 21 -15.96 1.68 -5.68
C ALA A 21 -14.78 2.04 -4.76
N LEU A 22 -13.73 2.62 -5.32
CA LEU A 22 -12.62 3.18 -4.54
C LEU A 22 -13.05 4.58 -4.09
N ASP A 23 -13.68 4.66 -2.92
CA ASP A 23 -14.15 5.89 -2.32
C ASP A 23 -14.07 5.84 -0.78
N ASN A 24 -14.55 6.90 -0.12
CA ASN A 24 -14.57 6.99 1.34
C ASN A 24 -15.42 5.88 1.99
N GLY A 25 -16.40 5.30 1.29
CA GLY A 25 -17.18 4.18 1.80
C GLY A 25 -16.30 2.93 1.96
N LEU A 26 -15.47 2.64 0.97
CA LEU A 26 -14.48 1.57 1.05
C LEU A 26 -13.43 1.83 2.13
N GLU A 27 -12.98 3.07 2.28
CA GLU A 27 -12.03 3.45 3.34
C GLU A 27 -12.58 3.16 4.75
N VAL A 28 -13.82 3.59 5.02
CA VAL A 28 -14.48 3.32 6.30
C VAL A 28 -14.61 1.82 6.52
N GLU A 29 -15.09 1.07 5.53
CA GLU A 29 -15.25 -0.37 5.64
C GLU A 29 -13.92 -1.07 5.93
N LEU A 30 -12.83 -0.73 5.23
CA LEU A 30 -11.50 -1.31 5.45
C LEU A 30 -10.99 -1.04 6.87
N ASN A 31 -11.17 0.16 7.38
CA ASN A 31 -10.79 0.50 8.75
C ASN A 31 -11.70 -0.15 9.81
N GLU A 32 -12.92 -0.56 9.47
CA GLU A 32 -13.79 -1.34 10.35
C GLU A 32 -13.44 -2.84 10.36
N ILE A 33 -13.19 -3.43 9.19
CA ILE A 33 -12.96 -4.89 9.08
C ILE A 33 -11.49 -5.28 9.32
N PHE A 34 -10.55 -4.40 8.98
CA PHE A 34 -9.12 -4.61 9.12
C PHE A 34 -8.43 -3.41 9.80
N PRO A 35 -8.88 -2.99 11.01
CA PRO A 35 -8.25 -1.86 11.71
C PRO A 35 -6.76 -2.12 11.99
N SER A 36 -6.02 -1.06 12.32
CA SER A 36 -4.57 -1.13 12.56
C SER A 36 -4.15 -2.10 13.68
N ASP A 37 -5.07 -2.43 14.58
CA ASP A 37 -4.90 -3.38 15.68
C ASP A 37 -5.54 -4.76 15.40
N SER A 38 -5.98 -5.02 14.17
CA SER A 38 -6.46 -6.34 13.76
C SER A 38 -5.31 -7.32 13.52
N GLU A 39 -5.62 -8.62 13.59
CA GLU A 39 -4.66 -9.66 13.25
C GLU A 39 -4.27 -9.62 11.77
N ALA A 40 -5.23 -9.36 10.87
CA ALA A 40 -4.97 -9.23 9.44
C ALA A 40 -3.95 -8.13 9.15
N PHE A 41 -4.15 -6.94 9.73
CA PHE A 41 -3.23 -5.81 9.56
C PHE A 41 -1.82 -6.16 10.08
N ARG A 42 -1.72 -6.71 11.29
CA ARG A 42 -0.42 -7.12 11.87
C ARG A 42 0.29 -8.18 11.03
N ASN A 43 -0.45 -9.13 10.47
CA ASN A 43 0.12 -10.19 9.63
C ASN A 43 0.71 -9.64 8.34
N VAL A 44 0.02 -8.70 7.66
CA VAL A 44 0.55 -8.03 6.48
C VAL A 44 1.79 -7.22 6.84
N PHE A 45 1.76 -6.45 7.93
CA PHE A 45 2.91 -5.66 8.34
C PHE A 45 4.13 -6.51 8.68
N ALA A 46 3.94 -7.59 9.45
CA ALA A 46 5.00 -8.55 9.74
C ALA A 46 5.55 -9.20 8.46
N ALA A 47 4.67 -9.55 7.52
CA ALA A 47 5.05 -10.12 6.24
C ALA A 47 5.92 -9.16 5.41
N CYS A 48 5.55 -7.88 5.33
CA CYS A 48 6.34 -6.85 4.66
C CYS A 48 7.73 -6.72 5.29
N ARG A 49 7.82 -6.63 6.62
CA ARG A 49 9.11 -6.54 7.32
C ARG A 49 10.00 -7.75 7.05
N SER A 50 9.46 -8.96 7.15
CA SER A 50 10.21 -10.18 6.84
C SER A 50 10.62 -10.29 5.37
N ALA A 51 9.79 -9.79 4.44
CA ALA A 51 10.09 -9.78 3.00
C ALA A 51 11.21 -8.79 2.65
N ILE A 52 11.23 -7.63 3.30
CA ILE A 52 12.29 -6.62 3.18
C ILE A 52 13.60 -7.17 3.74
N GLU A 53 13.58 -7.79 4.93
CA GLU A 53 14.76 -8.44 5.52
C GLU A 53 15.31 -9.56 4.65
N ALA A 54 14.43 -10.32 3.99
CA ALA A 54 14.80 -11.34 3.01
C ALA A 54 15.26 -10.77 1.65
N GLY A 55 15.23 -9.45 1.45
CA GLY A 55 15.82 -8.75 0.31
C GLY A 55 15.02 -8.76 -0.99
N TRP A 56 13.77 -9.24 -0.98
CA TRP A 56 12.95 -9.34 -2.20
C TRP A 56 11.80 -8.33 -2.28
N MET A 57 11.55 -7.56 -1.22
CA MET A 57 10.60 -6.44 -1.19
C MET A 57 11.37 -5.13 -0.95
N CYS A 58 10.90 -4.02 -1.55
CA CYS A 58 11.58 -2.71 -1.50
C CYS A 58 13.07 -2.77 -1.90
N ASN A 59 13.40 -3.55 -2.92
CA ASN A 59 14.78 -3.80 -3.36
C ASN A 59 15.30 -2.82 -4.43
N ARG A 60 14.48 -1.83 -4.81
CA ARG A 60 14.87 -0.70 -5.68
C ARG A 60 14.87 0.57 -4.87
N GLU A 61 15.69 1.54 -5.24
CA GLU A 61 15.77 2.82 -4.55
C GLU A 61 15.96 3.97 -5.54
N ALA A 62 15.19 5.05 -5.36
CA ALA A 62 15.33 6.29 -6.11
C ALA A 62 14.84 7.46 -5.25
N GLY A 63 15.58 8.57 -5.23
CA GLY A 63 15.18 9.77 -4.48
C GLY A 63 15.01 9.54 -2.97
N GLY A 64 15.73 8.57 -2.39
CA GLY A 64 15.60 8.18 -0.97
C GLY A 64 14.38 7.30 -0.65
N ILE A 65 13.59 6.91 -1.67
CA ILE A 65 12.45 6.00 -1.52
C ILE A 65 12.89 4.60 -1.92
N LYS A 66 12.67 3.62 -1.05
CA LYS A 66 12.79 2.21 -1.43
C LYS A 66 11.43 1.68 -1.86
N TYR A 67 11.36 0.95 -2.96
CA TYR A 67 10.08 0.57 -3.56
C TYR A 67 10.15 -0.73 -4.36
N GLY A 68 8.99 -1.31 -4.64
CA GLY A 68 8.85 -2.37 -5.62
C GLY A 68 7.43 -2.88 -5.78
N ARG A 69 7.07 -3.25 -7.02
CA ARG A 69 5.89 -4.08 -7.30
C ARG A 69 6.15 -5.50 -6.83
N VAL A 70 5.51 -5.87 -5.74
CA VAL A 70 5.68 -7.16 -5.05
C VAL A 70 4.83 -8.24 -5.72
N VAL A 71 3.59 -7.89 -6.08
CA VAL A 71 2.67 -8.77 -6.80
C VAL A 71 2.18 -8.02 -8.04
N LYS A 72 2.28 -8.65 -9.21
CA LYS A 72 1.71 -8.09 -10.44
C LYS A 72 0.19 -8.29 -10.46
N PRO A 73 -0.56 -7.45 -11.21
CA PRO A 73 -1.98 -7.71 -11.48
C PRO A 73 -2.18 -9.17 -11.89
N SER A 74 -3.13 -9.84 -11.24
CA SER A 74 -3.41 -11.24 -11.50
C SER A 74 -4.85 -11.58 -11.14
N ALA A 75 -5.36 -12.68 -11.71
CA ALA A 75 -6.69 -13.19 -11.38
C ALA A 75 -6.83 -13.55 -9.89
N GLN A 76 -5.74 -14.00 -9.24
CA GLN A 76 -5.75 -14.31 -7.80
C GLN A 76 -6.04 -13.08 -6.93
N LEU A 77 -5.66 -11.89 -7.39
CA LEU A 77 -5.90 -10.62 -6.71
C LEU A 77 -6.96 -9.79 -7.43
N HIS A 78 -7.84 -10.41 -8.23
CA HIS A 78 -8.92 -9.71 -8.95
C HIS A 78 -8.46 -8.49 -9.77
N GLY A 79 -7.26 -8.56 -10.36
CA GLY A 79 -6.67 -7.47 -11.17
C GLY A 79 -5.84 -6.45 -10.38
N PHE A 80 -5.80 -6.52 -9.05
CA PHE A 80 -4.95 -5.63 -8.26
C PHE A 80 -3.47 -6.03 -8.35
N SER A 81 -2.57 -5.05 -8.50
CA SER A 81 -1.16 -5.19 -8.11
C SER A 81 -0.99 -4.88 -6.63
N VAL A 82 0.13 -5.36 -6.07
CA VAL A 82 0.59 -4.94 -4.75
C VAL A 82 1.97 -4.33 -4.91
N ASP A 83 2.08 -3.05 -4.59
CA ASP A 83 3.33 -2.32 -4.53
C ASP A 83 3.61 -2.00 -3.05
N VAL A 84 4.88 -2.01 -2.64
CA VAL A 84 5.26 -1.61 -1.29
C VAL A 84 6.40 -0.61 -1.37
N VAL A 85 6.26 0.48 -0.63
CA VAL A 85 7.27 1.52 -0.48
C VAL A 85 7.69 1.65 0.97
N ASP A 86 8.95 2.04 1.17
CA ASP A 86 9.55 2.39 2.44
C ASP A 86 10.10 3.80 2.31
N MET A 87 9.51 4.72 3.08
CA MET A 87 9.75 6.15 3.02
C MET A 87 10.08 6.70 4.41
N ASP A 88 11.08 7.58 4.47
CA ASP A 88 11.58 8.19 5.71
C ASP A 88 11.56 9.72 5.59
N ASN A 89 10.55 10.34 6.20
CA ASN A 89 10.35 11.79 6.30
C ASN A 89 10.69 12.58 5.02
N LEU A 90 9.99 12.26 3.93
CA LEU A 90 10.24 12.83 2.61
C LEU A 90 8.97 12.91 1.77
N LYS A 91 9.04 13.72 0.71
CA LYS A 91 8.00 13.87 -0.32
C LYS A 91 8.44 13.18 -1.61
N GLY A 92 7.62 12.24 -2.09
CA GLY A 92 7.82 11.54 -3.35
C GLY A 92 7.35 12.33 -4.58
N PRO A 93 7.62 11.81 -5.79
CA PRO A 93 7.25 12.45 -7.04
C PRO A 93 5.73 12.49 -7.24
N HIS A 94 5.24 13.60 -7.77
CA HIS A 94 3.82 13.76 -8.11
C HIS A 94 3.39 12.79 -9.21
N HIS A 95 2.27 12.11 -9.01
CA HIS A 95 1.67 11.19 -9.98
C HIS A 95 0.16 11.09 -9.80
N ARG A 96 -0.47 10.42 -10.76
CA ARG A 96 -1.91 10.23 -10.86
C ARG A 96 -2.27 8.75 -10.88
N HIS A 97 -3.38 8.39 -10.24
CA HIS A 97 -3.95 7.05 -10.19
C HIS A 97 -5.24 7.00 -11.02
N PRO A 98 -5.17 6.62 -12.31
CA PRO A 98 -6.34 6.68 -13.19
C PRO A 98 -7.50 5.81 -12.70
N SER A 99 -7.20 4.69 -12.05
CA SER A 99 -8.20 3.76 -11.53
C SER A 99 -8.38 3.83 -10.01
N GLY A 100 -7.72 4.79 -9.35
CA GLY A 100 -7.67 4.90 -7.89
C GLY A 100 -6.58 4.04 -7.25
N GLU A 101 -6.42 4.22 -5.95
CA GLU A 101 -5.41 3.58 -5.10
C GLU A 101 -6.00 3.27 -3.72
N ILE A 102 -5.59 2.14 -3.13
CA ILE A 102 -5.93 1.77 -1.75
C ILE A 102 -4.62 1.57 -1.00
N ASP A 103 -4.45 2.33 0.07
CA ASP A 103 -3.22 2.37 0.84
C ASP A 103 -3.40 1.76 2.22
N MET A 104 -2.45 0.92 2.60
CA MET A 104 -2.26 0.45 3.96
C MET A 104 -1.02 1.11 4.54
N ILE A 105 -1.22 2.01 5.50
CA ILE A 105 -0.15 2.79 6.12
C ILE A 105 0.36 2.05 7.35
N MET A 106 1.65 1.68 7.34
CA MET A 106 2.29 0.89 8.39
C MET A 106 3.49 1.65 8.98
N PRO A 107 3.26 2.50 10.01
CA PRO A 107 4.32 3.26 10.67
C PRO A 107 5.42 2.36 11.25
N LEU A 108 6.67 2.61 10.87
CA LEU A 108 7.86 1.98 11.46
C LEU A 108 8.36 2.78 12.67
N THR A 109 8.11 4.08 12.69
CA THR A 109 8.33 4.94 13.87
C THR A 109 7.00 5.43 14.45
N PRO A 110 6.92 5.65 15.77
CA PRO A 110 5.74 6.25 16.39
C PRO A 110 5.36 7.57 15.71
N ASN A 111 4.06 7.78 15.51
CA ASN A 111 3.46 8.98 14.90
C ASN A 111 3.76 9.25 13.42
N ALA A 112 4.52 8.40 12.72
CA ALA A 112 4.72 8.59 11.29
C ALA A 112 3.38 8.59 10.55
N LYS A 113 3.26 9.50 9.59
CA LYS A 113 2.05 9.68 8.79
C LYS A 113 2.38 9.64 7.32
N PHE A 114 1.46 9.09 6.53
CA PHE A 114 1.47 9.16 5.08
C PHE A 114 0.31 10.05 4.64
N ASP A 115 0.62 11.10 3.88
CA ASP A 115 -0.35 12.12 3.44
C ASP A 115 -1.20 12.71 4.58
N GLY A 116 -0.63 12.74 5.79
CA GLY A 116 -1.30 13.22 7.01
C GLY A 116 -2.05 12.15 7.80
N HIS A 117 -2.15 10.92 7.29
CA HIS A 117 -2.85 9.80 7.91
C HIS A 117 -1.89 8.86 8.66
N GLY A 118 -2.30 8.41 9.84
CA GLY A 118 -1.54 7.44 10.65
C GLY A 118 -1.75 5.99 10.22
N ALA A 119 -1.51 5.05 11.14
CA ALA A 119 -1.74 3.63 10.87
C ALA A 119 -3.22 3.36 10.52
N GLY A 120 -3.46 2.64 9.42
CA GLY A 120 -4.81 2.35 8.93
C GLY A 120 -4.86 2.28 7.41
N TRP A 121 -6.07 2.47 6.87
CA TRP A 121 -6.33 2.47 5.44
C TRP A 121 -6.73 3.86 4.95
N VAL A 122 -6.27 4.22 3.75
CA VAL A 122 -6.70 5.41 2.99
C VAL A 122 -7.09 4.97 1.60
N VAL A 123 -8.16 5.52 1.04
CA VAL A 123 -8.61 5.19 -0.32
C VAL A 123 -8.67 6.46 -1.17
N TYR A 124 -7.90 6.47 -2.24
CA TYR A 124 -7.96 7.50 -3.27
C TYR A 124 -8.79 7.02 -4.45
N GLY A 125 -9.84 7.77 -4.79
CA GLY A 125 -10.69 7.42 -5.93
C GLY A 125 -10.01 7.59 -7.30
N PRO A 126 -10.69 7.15 -8.38
CA PRO A 126 -10.21 7.33 -9.74
C PRO A 126 -9.81 8.77 -10.07
N ASP A 127 -8.80 8.91 -10.92
CA ASP A 127 -8.22 10.17 -11.37
C ASP A 127 -7.60 11.06 -10.26
N SER A 128 -7.46 10.54 -9.04
CA SER A 128 -6.73 11.20 -7.96
C SER A 128 -5.26 11.41 -8.33
N ALA A 129 -4.67 12.49 -7.81
CA ALA A 129 -3.26 12.78 -7.99
C ALA A 129 -2.68 13.38 -6.71
N HIS A 130 -1.48 12.96 -6.35
CA HIS A 130 -0.81 13.41 -5.14
C HIS A 130 0.71 13.33 -5.29
N SER A 131 1.40 13.91 -4.32
CA SER A 131 2.80 13.61 -4.06
C SER A 131 2.86 12.84 -2.75
N PRO A 132 3.05 11.52 -2.79
CA PRO A 132 3.05 10.70 -1.57
C PRO A 132 4.06 11.27 -0.59
N THR A 133 3.65 11.56 0.62
CA THR A 133 4.50 12.25 1.59
C THR A 133 4.46 11.52 2.92
N VAL A 134 5.62 11.07 3.40
CA VAL A 134 5.77 10.62 4.78
C VAL A 134 6.31 11.76 5.63
N THR A 135 5.69 11.99 6.77
CA THR A 135 6.10 12.95 7.81
C THR A 135 6.18 12.27 9.17
N ASP A 136 6.81 12.95 10.13
CA ASP A 136 6.90 12.50 11.53
C ASP A 136 7.60 11.13 11.71
N GLY A 137 8.44 10.74 10.73
CA GLY A 137 9.34 9.60 10.79
C GLY A 137 9.27 8.69 9.56
N ARG A 138 9.27 7.37 9.78
CA ARG A 138 9.38 6.35 8.73
C ARG A 138 8.16 5.43 8.70
N ALA A 139 7.69 5.10 7.51
CA ALA A 139 6.57 4.19 7.32
C ALA A 139 6.79 3.28 6.11
N LEU A 140 6.22 2.07 6.19
CA LEU A 140 5.92 1.29 4.99
C LEU A 140 4.52 1.67 4.52
N ILE A 141 4.34 1.79 3.21
CA ILE A 141 3.01 1.92 2.63
C ILE A 141 2.85 0.85 1.57
N LEU A 142 1.77 0.09 1.69
CA LEU A 142 1.38 -0.92 0.72
C LEU A 142 0.25 -0.34 -0.12
N TYR A 143 0.41 -0.41 -1.44
CA TYR A 143 -0.56 0.06 -2.42
C TYR A 143 -1.24 -1.14 -3.08
N LEU A 144 -2.56 -1.14 -3.09
CA LEU A 144 -3.40 -2.02 -3.92
C LEU A 144 -3.92 -1.20 -5.09
N LEU A 145 -3.40 -1.47 -6.29
CA LEU A 145 -3.66 -0.67 -7.49
C LEU A 145 -4.41 -1.49 -8.54
N PRO A 146 -5.60 -1.08 -9.01
CA PRO A 146 -6.27 -1.73 -10.12
C PRO A 146 -5.39 -1.72 -11.37
N GLU A 147 -5.11 -2.91 -11.92
CA GLU A 147 -4.22 -3.13 -13.08
C GLU A 147 -2.78 -2.57 -12.89
N GLY A 148 -2.42 -2.19 -11.67
CA GLY A 148 -1.13 -1.57 -11.35
C GLY A 148 -0.87 -0.26 -12.08
N ALA A 149 -1.91 0.51 -12.39
CA ALA A 149 -1.82 1.74 -13.17
C ALA A 149 -1.38 2.94 -12.31
N ILE A 150 -0.24 3.55 -12.68
CA ILE A 150 0.25 4.82 -12.13
C ILE A 150 0.73 5.67 -13.31
N GLU A 151 0.36 6.94 -13.33
CA GLU A 151 0.80 7.90 -14.33
C GLU A 151 1.66 8.99 -13.71
N PHE A 152 2.97 8.95 -14.00
CA PHE A 152 3.88 10.02 -13.64
C PHE A 152 3.78 11.14 -14.66
N ALA A 153 3.72 12.39 -14.18
CA ALA A 153 3.88 13.54 -15.06
C ALA A 153 5.26 13.47 -15.73
N LYS A 154 5.31 13.77 -17.03
CA LYS A 154 6.56 13.86 -17.80
C LYS A 154 7.37 15.09 -17.43
#